data_AF-A0A6S7CLH1-F1
#
_entry.id   AF-A0A6S7CLH1-F1
#
_cell.length_a   1.000
_cell.length_b   1.000
_cell.length_c   1.000
_cell.angle_alpha   90.00
_cell.angle_beta   90.00
_cell.angle_gamma   90.00
#
_symmetry.space_group_name_H-M   'P 1'
#
loop_
_entity.id
_entity.type
_entity.pdbx_description
1 polymer ?
#
loop_
_entity_poly.entity_id
_entity_poly.type
_entity_poly.pdbx_seq_one_letter_code
_entity_poly.pdbx_strand_id
1 'polypeptide(L)'
;MKHLLAPLDRLDDFDEVIDVRTPLEFADDHIPGALNAPVLSNEERVVVGTLYKQVSPFEASRVGAALVARNIAAHLDTTFADRRQGWRPLIYCWRGGTRSGSMTTMFNMIGWRARQLDGGYKTYRQATLDALESLPAGLRYIVLAGPTGSGKTRLLNALEQAGAQTLDLERLAAHRGSLLGAWAGIAQPTQKGFDTRLAQSLRAFDASRPVFVEAESRKIGAVALPAALLTAVHASPCIEVHSSREDRAAFLLQDYAHLFDDPASLKAQLQRMIGLHSRERVNGWLALVDGGARAELARELIDRHYDPAYARSCHAHFTQLPHALRLEFRPNDDDVVEQARVLLARLDAASSAA
;
A
#
# COMPACT_ATOMS: atom_id res chain seq x y z
N MET A 1 17.11 1.99 -33.12
CA MET A 1 16.20 2.05 -31.96
C MET A 1 16.86 2.47 -30.65
N LYS A 2 18.16 2.21 -30.39
CA LYS A 2 18.83 2.67 -29.14
C LYS A 2 18.68 4.17 -28.86
N HIS A 3 18.55 5.01 -29.88
CA HIS A 3 18.35 6.46 -29.75
C HIS A 3 16.95 6.86 -29.22
N LEU A 4 15.99 5.92 -29.13
CA LEU A 4 14.66 6.17 -28.58
C LEU A 4 14.53 5.72 -27.13
N LEU A 5 15.60 5.23 -26.52
CA LEU A 5 15.59 4.83 -25.11
C LEU A 5 15.67 6.05 -24.20
N ALA A 6 14.97 6.00 -23.08
CA ALA A 6 15.07 6.96 -21.99
C ALA A 6 15.33 6.21 -20.67
N PRO A 7 16.24 6.71 -19.83
CA PRO A 7 16.50 6.14 -18.51
C PRO A 7 15.35 6.47 -17.55
N LEU A 8 15.30 5.73 -16.43
CA LEU A 8 14.22 5.82 -15.44
C LEU A 8 14.18 7.16 -14.69
N ASP A 9 15.34 7.78 -14.45
CA ASP A 9 15.49 9.07 -13.77
C ASP A 9 14.91 10.26 -14.54
N ARG A 10 14.49 10.05 -15.79
CA ARG A 10 13.87 11.06 -16.65
C ARG A 10 12.36 10.86 -16.82
N LEU A 11 11.72 10.11 -15.93
CA LEU A 11 10.26 9.88 -15.97
C LEU A 11 9.46 11.19 -16.08
N ASP A 12 9.85 12.21 -15.30
CA ASP A 12 9.13 13.48 -15.20
C ASP A 12 9.32 14.40 -16.42
N ASP A 13 10.21 14.03 -17.35
CA ASP A 13 10.42 14.79 -18.59
C ASP A 13 9.31 14.54 -19.63
N PHE A 14 8.42 13.59 -19.40
CA PHE A 14 7.43 13.11 -20.37
C PHE A 14 6.01 13.55 -20.03
N ASP A 15 5.19 13.73 -21.05
CA ASP A 15 3.83 14.25 -20.90
C ASP A 15 2.86 13.17 -20.38
N GLU A 16 3.15 11.90 -20.64
CA GLU A 16 2.34 10.75 -20.24
C GLU A 16 3.23 9.49 -20.21
N VAL A 17 3.03 8.62 -19.21
CA VAL A 17 3.69 7.32 -19.11
C VAL A 17 2.70 6.24 -19.55
N ILE A 18 3.10 5.34 -20.44
CA ILE A 18 2.23 4.34 -21.06
C ILE A 18 2.75 2.94 -20.79
N ASP A 19 1.94 2.14 -20.10
CA ASP A 19 2.19 0.72 -19.88
C ASP A 19 1.51 -0.10 -20.98
N VAL A 20 2.31 -0.73 -21.84
CA VAL A 20 1.79 -1.59 -22.92
C VAL A 20 1.68 -3.07 -22.54
N ARG A 21 1.89 -3.40 -21.26
CA ARG A 21 1.64 -4.74 -20.71
C ARG A 21 0.14 -5.03 -20.66
N THR A 22 -0.20 -6.30 -20.45
CA THR A 22 -1.61 -6.72 -20.41
C THR A 22 -2.35 -6.12 -19.20
N PRO A 23 -3.68 -6.07 -19.22
CA PRO A 23 -4.45 -5.56 -18.08
C PRO A 23 -4.14 -6.26 -16.75
N LEU A 24 -3.91 -7.57 -16.75
CA LEU A 24 -3.53 -8.29 -15.51
C LEU A 24 -2.14 -7.90 -15.01
N GLU A 25 -1.17 -7.67 -15.90
CA GLU A 25 0.17 -7.21 -15.51
C GLU A 25 0.14 -5.80 -14.94
N PHE A 26 -0.74 -4.93 -15.46
CA PHE A 26 -0.94 -3.57 -14.99
C PHE A 26 -1.66 -3.54 -13.63
N ALA A 27 -2.68 -4.38 -13.47
CA ALA A 27 -3.41 -4.53 -12.20
C ALA A 27 -2.55 -5.14 -11.08
N ASP A 28 -1.57 -6.00 -11.42
CA ASP A 28 -0.61 -6.55 -10.45
C ASP A 28 0.23 -5.45 -9.81
N ASP A 29 0.82 -4.57 -10.62
CA ASP A 29 1.52 -3.33 -10.23
C ASP A 29 1.93 -2.56 -11.48
N HIS A 30 2.09 -1.23 -11.42
CA HIS A 30 2.49 -0.39 -12.55
C HIS A 30 3.23 0.87 -12.09
N ILE A 31 3.92 1.54 -13.01
CA ILE A 31 4.53 2.85 -12.70
C ILE A 31 3.40 3.82 -12.35
N PRO A 32 3.44 4.50 -11.20
CA PRO A 32 2.39 5.42 -10.77
C PRO A 32 2.10 6.50 -11.80
N GLY A 33 0.81 6.76 -12.04
CA GLY A 33 0.36 7.70 -13.08
C GLY A 33 0.42 7.16 -14.50
N ALA A 34 0.86 5.92 -14.73
CA ALA A 34 0.87 5.34 -16.07
C ALA A 34 -0.54 4.98 -16.56
N LEU A 35 -0.79 5.24 -17.85
CA LEU A 35 -1.97 4.79 -18.57
C LEU A 35 -1.72 3.38 -19.15
N ASN A 36 -2.66 2.45 -18.97
CA ASN A 36 -2.57 1.14 -19.62
C ASN A 36 -3.08 1.18 -21.06
N ALA A 37 -2.21 0.91 -22.03
CA ALA A 37 -2.54 0.77 -23.45
C ALA A 37 -1.96 -0.55 -24.00
N PRO A 38 -2.59 -1.69 -23.67
CA PRO A 38 -2.03 -3.02 -23.90
C PRO A 38 -1.85 -3.31 -25.40
N VAL A 39 -0.63 -3.63 -25.83
CA VAL A 39 -0.40 -4.13 -27.20
C VAL A 39 -0.77 -5.61 -27.38
N LEU A 40 -1.11 -6.30 -26.29
CA LEU A 40 -1.67 -7.64 -26.28
C LEU A 40 -2.70 -7.74 -25.14
N SER A 41 -3.82 -8.41 -25.38
CA SER A 41 -4.73 -8.85 -24.31
C SER A 41 -4.07 -9.92 -23.42
N ASN A 42 -4.73 -10.28 -22.31
CA ASN A 42 -4.24 -11.37 -21.46
C ASN A 42 -4.20 -12.70 -22.24
N GLU A 43 -5.23 -12.97 -23.02
CA GLU A 43 -5.42 -14.18 -23.83
C GLU A 43 -4.41 -14.20 -24.98
N GLU A 44 -4.26 -13.08 -25.69
CA GLU A 44 -3.28 -12.94 -26.78
C GLU A 44 -1.85 -13.15 -26.27
N ARG A 45 -1.52 -12.64 -25.07
CA ARG A 45 -0.23 -12.89 -24.43
C ARG A 45 -0.03 -14.38 -24.14
N VAL A 46 -1.06 -15.08 -23.66
CA VAL A 46 -0.96 -16.53 -23.41
C VAL A 46 -0.67 -17.27 -24.71
N VAL A 47 -1.37 -16.94 -25.80
CA VAL A 47 -1.14 -17.54 -27.12
C VAL A 47 0.30 -17.30 -27.59
N VAL A 48 0.76 -16.05 -27.62
CA VAL A 48 2.12 -15.70 -28.06
C VAL A 48 3.18 -16.36 -27.17
N GLY A 49 2.98 -16.35 -25.85
CA GLY A 49 3.88 -16.99 -24.89
C GLY A 49 3.96 -18.50 -25.05
N THR A 50 2.85 -19.14 -25.41
CA THR A 50 2.76 -20.58 -25.66
C THR A 50 3.50 -20.94 -26.94
N LEU A 51 3.25 -20.23 -28.05
CA LEU A 51 3.97 -20.41 -29.31
C LEU A 51 5.48 -20.26 -29.13
N TYR A 52 5.91 -19.29 -28.31
CA TYR A 52 7.33 -19.02 -28.09
C TYR A 52 8.03 -20.21 -27.42
N LYS A 53 7.35 -20.85 -26.47
CA LYS A 53 7.88 -21.99 -25.71
C LYS A 53 7.75 -23.32 -26.46
N GLN A 54 6.63 -23.54 -27.14
CA GLN A 54 6.25 -24.86 -27.67
C GLN A 54 6.52 -25.02 -29.16
N VAL A 55 6.59 -23.93 -29.93
CA VAL A 55 6.77 -23.99 -31.39
C VAL A 55 8.13 -23.41 -31.78
N SER A 56 8.26 -22.10 -31.78
CA SER A 56 9.55 -21.42 -31.97
C SER A 56 9.46 -19.93 -31.64
N PRO A 57 10.61 -19.27 -31.33
CA PRO A 57 10.68 -17.83 -31.18
C PRO A 57 10.22 -17.05 -32.42
N PHE A 58 10.51 -17.56 -33.62
CA PHE A 58 10.12 -16.91 -34.87
C PHE A 58 8.60 -16.92 -35.07
N GLU A 59 7.95 -18.07 -34.86
CA GLU A 59 6.49 -18.19 -35.02
C GLU A 59 5.74 -17.31 -34.03
N ALA A 60 6.16 -17.29 -32.76
CA ALA A 60 5.63 -16.36 -31.78
C ALA A 60 5.83 -14.89 -32.18
N SER A 61 7.00 -14.55 -32.75
CA SER A 61 7.28 -13.19 -33.20
C SER A 61 6.40 -12.80 -34.39
N ARG A 62 6.19 -13.70 -35.35
CA ARG A 62 5.34 -13.49 -36.53
C ARG A 62 3.89 -13.24 -36.14
N VAL A 63 3.31 -14.12 -35.31
CA VAL A 63 1.94 -13.99 -34.82
C VAL A 63 1.80 -12.77 -33.91
N GLY A 64 2.74 -12.60 -32.96
CA GLY A 64 2.74 -11.49 -32.03
C GLY A 64 2.85 -10.13 -32.72
N ALA A 65 3.66 -9.99 -33.77
CA ALA A 65 3.79 -8.75 -34.52
C ALA A 65 2.47 -8.31 -35.17
N ALA A 66 1.71 -9.26 -35.74
CA ALA A 66 0.41 -8.96 -36.34
C ALA A 66 -0.62 -8.49 -35.29
N LEU A 67 -0.68 -9.15 -34.13
CA LEU A 67 -1.56 -8.75 -33.02
C LEU A 67 -1.18 -7.38 -32.47
N VAL A 68 0.11 -7.17 -32.17
CA VAL A 68 0.64 -5.89 -31.69
C VAL A 68 0.31 -4.76 -32.67
N ALA A 69 0.50 -4.96 -33.98
CA ALA A 69 0.19 -3.94 -34.97
C ALA A 69 -1.31 -3.56 -34.98
N ARG A 70 -2.20 -4.55 -34.89
CA ARG A 70 -3.66 -4.31 -34.81
C ARG A 70 -4.06 -3.54 -33.57
N ASN A 71 -3.50 -3.92 -32.41
CA ASN A 71 -3.80 -3.27 -31.15
C ASN A 71 -3.23 -1.84 -31.07
N ILE A 72 -2.04 -1.59 -31.64
CA ILE A 72 -1.53 -0.22 -31.76
C ILE A 72 -2.44 0.62 -32.65
N ALA A 73 -2.89 0.09 -33.80
CA ALA A 73 -3.82 0.80 -34.67
C ALA A 73 -5.12 1.16 -33.92
N ALA A 74 -5.70 0.22 -33.18
CA ALA A 74 -6.88 0.48 -32.37
C ALA A 74 -6.65 1.61 -31.34
N HIS A 75 -5.49 1.66 -30.69
CA HIS A 75 -5.15 2.75 -29.77
C HIS A 75 -4.96 4.10 -30.46
N LEU A 76 -4.42 4.13 -31.68
CA LEU A 76 -4.32 5.35 -32.47
C LEU A 76 -5.70 5.89 -32.86
N ASP A 77 -6.63 5.00 -33.21
CA ASP A 77 -8.01 5.36 -33.56
C ASP A 77 -8.85 5.76 -32.34
N THR A 78 -8.44 5.40 -31.12
CA THR A 78 -9.23 5.60 -29.89
C THR A 78 -8.44 6.34 -28.81
N THR A 79 -7.69 5.62 -27.97
CA THR A 79 -7.01 6.11 -26.77
C THR A 79 -6.17 7.38 -27.02
N PHE A 80 -5.54 7.47 -28.19
CA PHE A 80 -4.60 8.54 -28.52
C PHE A 80 -5.06 9.43 -29.69
N ALA A 81 -6.31 9.30 -30.16
CA ALA A 81 -6.81 10.02 -31.32
C ALA A 81 -6.66 11.55 -31.19
N ASP A 82 -6.82 12.09 -29.98
CA ASP A 82 -6.78 13.53 -29.71
C ASP A 82 -5.38 14.05 -29.31
N ARG A 83 -4.34 13.22 -29.37
CA ARG A 83 -2.98 13.63 -28.96
C ARG A 83 -2.34 14.52 -30.03
N ARG A 84 -2.06 15.77 -29.67
CA ARG A 84 -1.46 16.78 -30.56
C ARG A 84 -0.08 16.38 -31.10
N GLN A 85 0.30 17.00 -32.21
CA GLN A 85 1.67 16.92 -32.73
C GLN A 85 2.71 17.31 -31.66
N GLY A 86 3.82 16.58 -31.60
CA GLY A 86 4.91 16.85 -30.66
C GLY A 86 4.70 16.31 -29.24
N TRP A 87 3.58 15.66 -28.94
CA TRP A 87 3.35 14.92 -27.68
C TRP A 87 4.49 13.93 -27.39
N ARG A 88 4.90 13.84 -26.13
CA ARG A 88 6.11 13.14 -25.66
C ARG A 88 5.76 12.03 -24.67
N PRO A 89 5.23 10.88 -25.10
CA PRO A 89 4.98 9.77 -24.20
C PRO A 89 6.24 8.98 -23.89
N LEU A 90 6.32 8.44 -22.67
CA LEU A 90 7.26 7.39 -22.31
C LEU A 90 6.55 6.04 -22.26
N ILE A 91 6.96 5.11 -23.11
CA ILE A 91 6.29 3.82 -23.31
C ILE A 91 7.14 2.71 -22.70
N TYR A 92 6.53 1.82 -21.94
CA TYR A 92 7.24 0.68 -21.38
C TYR A 92 6.44 -0.62 -21.47
N CYS A 93 7.18 -1.72 -21.55
CA CYS A 93 6.66 -3.06 -21.30
C CYS A 93 7.50 -3.71 -20.20
N TRP A 94 7.36 -5.03 -19.99
CA TRP A 94 8.06 -5.73 -18.89
C TRP A 94 9.59 -5.50 -18.85
N ARG A 95 10.28 -5.56 -19.99
CA ARG A 95 11.75 -5.49 -20.10
C ARG A 95 12.27 -4.41 -21.05
N GLY A 96 11.40 -3.51 -21.50
CA GLY A 96 11.77 -2.59 -22.57
C GLY A 96 12.14 -3.34 -23.86
N GLY A 97 11.35 -4.34 -24.24
CA GLY A 97 11.55 -5.15 -25.44
C GLY A 97 10.73 -4.69 -26.65
N THR A 98 10.44 -5.64 -27.54
CA THR A 98 9.72 -5.41 -28.80
C THR A 98 8.33 -4.82 -28.62
N ARG A 99 7.56 -5.23 -27.59
CA ARG A 99 6.21 -4.70 -27.32
C ARG A 99 6.17 -3.17 -27.22
N SER A 100 6.96 -2.60 -26.31
CA SER A 100 7.07 -1.14 -26.17
C SER A 100 7.79 -0.50 -27.36
N GLY A 101 8.78 -1.17 -27.93
CA GLY A 101 9.52 -0.66 -29.09
C GLY A 101 8.67 -0.49 -30.34
N SER A 102 7.73 -1.41 -30.60
CA SER A 102 6.80 -1.35 -31.73
C SER A 102 5.89 -0.13 -31.64
N MET A 103 5.25 0.09 -30.49
CA MET A 103 4.40 1.27 -30.29
C MET A 103 5.22 2.56 -30.36
N THR A 104 6.39 2.59 -29.72
CA THR A 104 7.31 3.75 -29.77
C THR A 104 7.69 4.09 -31.20
N THR A 105 7.96 3.08 -32.04
CA THR A 105 8.33 3.28 -33.43
C THR A 105 7.19 3.86 -34.24
N MET A 106 5.99 3.29 -34.13
CA MET A 106 4.81 3.76 -34.85
C MET A 106 4.43 5.19 -34.42
N PHE A 107 4.53 5.52 -33.14
CA PHE A 107 4.28 6.87 -32.63
C PHE A 107 5.26 7.90 -33.19
N ASN A 108 6.54 7.54 -33.35
CA ASN A 108 7.52 8.44 -33.97
C ASN A 108 7.30 8.60 -35.49
N MET A 109 6.76 7.59 -36.19
CA MET A 109 6.44 7.69 -37.63
C MET A 109 5.35 8.74 -37.93
N ILE A 110 4.44 8.99 -36.99
CA ILE A 110 3.37 9.99 -37.11
C ILE A 110 3.74 11.37 -36.53
N GLY A 111 4.99 11.55 -36.08
CA GLY A 111 5.50 12.84 -35.61
C GLY A 111 5.36 13.12 -34.11
N TRP A 112 4.98 12.13 -33.30
CA TRP A 112 5.13 12.22 -31.84
C TRP A 112 6.57 11.95 -31.42
N ARG A 113 6.94 12.41 -30.23
CA ARG A 113 8.31 12.30 -29.69
C ARG A 113 8.39 11.19 -28.65
N ALA A 114 7.82 10.04 -28.97
CA ALA A 114 7.76 8.92 -28.04
C ALA A 114 9.17 8.41 -27.70
N ARG A 115 9.36 8.03 -26.44
CA ARG A 115 10.55 7.30 -25.97
C ARG A 115 10.13 6.00 -25.31
N GLN A 116 11.07 5.08 -25.26
CA GLN A 116 10.91 3.80 -24.63
C GLN A 116 11.71 3.76 -23.32
N LEU A 117 11.09 3.34 -22.22
CA LEU A 117 11.80 3.16 -20.96
C LEU A 117 12.85 2.04 -21.07
N ASP A 118 14.11 2.38 -20.78
CA ASP A 118 15.20 1.42 -20.83
C ASP A 118 15.08 0.35 -19.73
N GLY A 119 15.15 -0.91 -20.14
CA GLY A 119 14.85 -2.09 -19.32
C GLY A 119 13.39 -2.19 -18.80
N GLY A 120 12.53 -1.24 -19.14
CA GLY A 120 11.09 -1.25 -18.88
C GLY A 120 10.69 -1.36 -17.40
N TYR A 121 9.54 -1.96 -17.14
CA TYR A 121 9.00 -2.12 -15.79
C TYR A 121 9.95 -2.88 -14.85
N LYS A 122 10.75 -3.81 -15.36
CA LYS A 122 11.75 -4.54 -14.55
C LYS A 122 12.75 -3.56 -13.91
N THR A 123 13.21 -2.55 -14.63
CA THR A 123 14.12 -1.52 -14.11
C THR A 123 13.44 -0.70 -13.02
N TYR A 124 12.20 -0.27 -13.25
CA TYR A 124 11.41 0.41 -12.23
C TYR A 124 11.25 -0.45 -10.97
N ARG A 125 10.92 -1.74 -11.15
CA ARG A 125 10.73 -2.65 -10.04
C ARG A 125 11.99 -2.82 -9.20
N GLN A 126 13.16 -2.94 -9.84
CA GLN A 126 14.43 -3.01 -9.13
C GLN A 126 14.68 -1.71 -8.35
N ALA A 127 14.50 -0.55 -8.98
CA ALA A 127 14.67 0.74 -8.32
C ALA A 127 13.71 0.95 -7.14
N THR A 128 12.50 0.38 -7.18
CA THR A 128 11.57 0.35 -6.04
C THR A 128 12.11 -0.50 -4.90
N LEU A 129 12.63 -1.71 -5.19
CA LEU A 129 13.21 -2.56 -4.15
C LEU A 129 14.47 -1.93 -3.53
N ASP A 130 15.37 -1.39 -4.34
CA ASP A 130 16.59 -0.72 -3.88
C ASP A 130 16.25 0.50 -2.98
N ALA A 131 15.19 1.23 -3.32
CA ALA A 131 14.68 2.31 -2.49
C ALA A 131 14.12 1.82 -1.15
N LEU A 132 13.41 0.69 -1.12
CA LEU A 132 12.90 0.11 0.12
C LEU A 132 13.99 -0.49 1.02
N GLU A 133 15.15 -0.83 0.47
CA GLU A 133 16.31 -1.25 1.25
C GLU A 133 17.07 -0.06 1.86
N SER A 134 17.08 1.09 1.20
CA SER A 134 17.94 2.24 1.57
C SER A 134 17.20 3.39 2.25
N LEU A 135 16.06 3.83 1.70
CA LEU A 135 15.34 5.01 2.21
C LEU A 135 14.93 4.90 3.67
N PRO A 136 14.46 3.74 4.18
CA PRO A 136 13.97 3.71 5.54
C PRO A 136 15.00 4.13 6.58
N ALA A 137 16.27 3.76 6.40
CA ALA A 137 17.34 4.10 7.34
C ALA A 137 17.71 5.59 7.35
N GLY A 138 17.36 6.34 6.30
CA GLY A 138 17.61 7.78 6.19
C GLY A 138 16.53 8.67 6.82
N LEU A 139 15.43 8.08 7.30
CA LEU A 139 14.30 8.81 7.88
C LEU A 139 14.28 8.67 9.40
N ARG A 140 13.74 9.68 10.08
CA ARG A 140 13.54 9.67 11.54
C ARG A 140 12.09 9.33 11.85
N TYR A 141 11.82 8.17 12.44
CA TYR A 141 10.44 7.78 12.78
C TYR A 141 10.07 8.13 14.21
N ILE A 142 8.77 8.32 14.43
CA ILE A 142 8.14 8.31 15.75
C ILE A 142 6.99 7.31 15.69
N VAL A 143 7.07 6.27 16.52
CA VAL A 143 6.12 5.16 16.49
C VAL A 143 4.95 5.46 17.40
N LEU A 144 3.73 5.40 16.86
CA LEU A 144 2.51 5.35 17.65
C LEU A 144 2.28 3.89 18.07
N ALA A 145 2.51 3.59 19.35
CA ALA A 145 2.27 2.29 19.95
C ALA A 145 1.03 2.34 20.83
N GLY A 146 0.22 1.29 20.82
CA GLY A 146 -1.01 1.25 21.62
C GLY A 146 -1.89 0.06 21.21
N PRO A 147 -2.73 -0.45 22.12
CA PRO A 147 -3.53 -1.63 21.87
C PRO A 147 -4.60 -1.36 20.78
N THR A 148 -5.19 -2.40 20.20
CA THR A 148 -6.23 -2.27 19.18
C THR A 148 -7.40 -1.41 19.68
N GLY A 149 -7.91 -0.51 18.83
CA GLY A 149 -9.01 0.38 19.19
C GLY A 149 -8.59 1.63 19.98
N SER A 150 -7.30 1.82 20.31
CA SER A 150 -6.78 3.08 20.87
C SER A 150 -6.79 4.27 19.89
N GLY A 151 -7.30 4.08 18.66
CA GLY A 151 -7.42 5.16 17.69
C GLY A 151 -6.12 5.64 17.06
N LYS A 152 -5.04 4.84 17.08
CA LYS A 152 -3.75 5.20 16.45
C LYS A 152 -3.88 5.71 15.03
N THR A 153 -4.66 5.04 14.18
CA THR A 153 -4.94 5.48 12.80
C THR A 153 -5.70 6.80 12.75
N ARG A 154 -6.63 7.04 13.68
CA ARG A 154 -7.32 8.34 13.79
C ARG A 154 -6.36 9.44 14.23
N LEU A 155 -5.47 9.16 15.19
CA LEU A 155 -4.40 10.07 15.61
C LEU A 155 -3.40 10.33 14.47
N LEU A 156 -3.02 9.30 13.70
CA LEU A 156 -2.10 9.44 12.57
C LEU A 156 -2.69 10.37 11.51
N ASN A 157 -3.98 10.20 11.15
CA ASN A 157 -4.67 11.12 10.26
C ASN A 157 -4.78 12.54 10.83
N ALA A 158 -5.03 12.67 12.13
CA ALA A 158 -5.07 13.97 12.81
C ALA A 158 -3.70 14.68 12.80
N LEU A 159 -2.60 13.93 12.94
CA LEU A 159 -1.23 14.44 12.82
C LEU A 159 -0.93 14.92 11.39
N GLU A 160 -1.38 14.17 10.36
CA GLU A 160 -1.27 14.60 8.95
C GLU A 160 -2.00 15.95 8.73
N GLN A 161 -3.23 16.08 9.26
CA GLN A 161 -4.01 17.32 9.20
C GLN A 161 -3.38 18.48 9.98
N ALA A 162 -2.67 18.17 11.07
CA ALA A 162 -1.90 19.14 11.84
C ALA A 162 -0.55 19.50 11.18
N GLY A 163 -0.23 18.93 10.01
CA GLY A 163 0.94 19.26 9.21
C GLY A 163 2.16 18.37 9.44
N ALA A 164 2.05 17.29 10.23
CA ALA A 164 3.13 16.33 10.42
C ALA A 164 3.28 15.38 9.22
N GLN A 165 4.47 14.77 9.07
CA GLN A 165 4.65 13.70 8.08
C GLN A 165 4.18 12.38 8.68
N THR A 166 3.37 11.64 7.94
CA THR A 166 2.80 10.38 8.43
C THR A 166 2.94 9.26 7.41
N LEU A 167 3.29 8.07 7.89
CA LEU A 167 3.36 6.84 7.12
C LEU A 167 2.22 5.91 7.56
N ASP A 168 1.09 6.05 6.88
CA ASP A 168 -0.10 5.20 7.11
C ASP A 168 0.04 3.87 6.35
N LEU A 169 0.60 2.88 7.04
CA LEU A 169 0.85 1.55 6.47
C LEU A 169 -0.45 0.79 6.18
N GLU A 170 -1.51 0.98 6.98
CA GLU A 170 -2.81 0.35 6.77
C GLU A 170 -3.46 0.88 5.48
N ARG A 171 -3.41 2.20 5.25
CA ARG A 171 -3.88 2.86 4.02
C ARG A 171 -3.13 2.39 2.79
N LEU A 172 -1.81 2.27 2.87
CA LEU A 172 -1.00 1.74 1.75
C LEU A 172 -1.36 0.29 1.43
N ALA A 173 -1.61 -0.51 2.47
CA ALA A 173 -1.99 -1.92 2.38
C ALA A 173 -3.49 -2.15 2.12
N ALA A 174 -4.32 -1.09 2.13
CA ALA A 174 -5.79 -1.16 2.10
C ALA A 174 -6.35 -2.24 3.05
N HIS A 175 -5.75 -2.36 4.22
CA HIS A 175 -6.02 -3.43 5.18
C HIS A 175 -5.48 -3.00 6.54
N ARG A 176 -6.23 -3.24 7.61
CA ARG A 176 -5.79 -2.95 8.98
C ARG A 176 -4.87 -4.02 9.55
N GLY A 177 -4.02 -3.69 10.50
CA GLY A 177 -3.14 -4.63 11.21
C GLY A 177 -3.86 -5.72 12.03
N SER A 178 -5.19 -5.70 12.08
CA SER A 178 -6.01 -6.60 12.90
C SER A 178 -6.58 -7.78 12.11
N LEU A 179 -7.02 -8.82 12.83
CA LEU A 179 -7.64 -10.02 12.26
C LEU A 179 -8.91 -9.71 11.43
N LEU A 180 -9.65 -8.67 11.83
CA LEU A 180 -10.87 -8.22 11.17
C LEU A 180 -10.58 -7.05 10.21
N GLY A 181 -9.32 -6.88 9.80
CA GLY A 181 -8.82 -5.65 9.18
C GLY A 181 -9.09 -5.45 7.70
N ALA A 182 -9.71 -6.41 7.00
CA ALA A 182 -10.00 -6.25 5.58
C ALA A 182 -10.99 -5.09 5.35
N TRP A 183 -10.65 -4.17 4.44
CA TRP A 183 -11.53 -3.05 4.12
C TRP A 183 -12.67 -3.53 3.21
N ALA A 184 -13.91 -3.23 3.60
CA ALA A 184 -15.09 -3.65 2.86
C ALA A 184 -15.08 -3.09 1.42
N GLY A 185 -15.20 -3.98 0.44
CA GLY A 185 -15.25 -3.61 -0.98
C GLY A 185 -13.92 -3.12 -1.58
N ILE A 186 -12.83 -3.11 -0.81
CA ILE A 186 -11.52 -2.64 -1.28
C ILE A 186 -10.54 -3.81 -1.31
N ALA A 187 -10.02 -4.13 -2.50
CA ALA A 187 -9.02 -5.16 -2.66
C ALA A 187 -7.68 -4.67 -2.09
N GLN A 188 -7.06 -5.50 -1.25
CA GLN A 188 -5.68 -5.29 -0.84
C GLN A 188 -4.75 -5.39 -2.06
N PRO A 189 -3.77 -4.46 -2.23
CA PRO A 189 -2.78 -4.56 -3.29
C PRO A 189 -1.96 -5.86 -3.20
N THR A 190 -1.39 -6.26 -4.33
CA THR A 190 -0.33 -7.27 -4.34
C THR A 190 0.88 -6.75 -3.57
N GLN A 191 1.82 -7.65 -3.21
CA GLN A 191 3.10 -7.22 -2.62
C GLN A 191 3.80 -6.18 -3.50
N LYS A 192 3.72 -6.32 -4.83
CA LYS A 192 4.40 -5.36 -5.72
C LYS A 192 3.76 -3.98 -5.63
N GLY A 193 2.43 -3.92 -5.72
CA GLY A 193 1.67 -2.68 -5.58
C GLY A 193 1.88 -2.01 -4.23
N PHE A 194 1.93 -2.79 -3.14
CA PHE A 194 2.26 -2.26 -1.81
C PHE A 194 3.65 -1.65 -1.76
N ASP A 195 4.66 -2.37 -2.24
CA ASP A 195 6.06 -1.90 -2.27
C ASP A 195 6.20 -0.61 -3.09
N THR A 196 5.50 -0.51 -4.23
CA THR A 196 5.47 0.69 -5.06
C THR A 196 4.89 1.88 -4.31
N ARG A 197 3.71 1.72 -3.69
CA ARG A 197 3.08 2.79 -2.89
C ARG A 197 3.93 3.22 -1.69
N LEU A 198 4.56 2.25 -1.02
CA LEU A 198 5.45 2.49 0.10
C LEU A 198 6.69 3.28 -0.33
N ALA A 199 7.37 2.85 -1.40
CA ALA A 199 8.55 3.56 -1.91
C ALA A 199 8.22 4.99 -2.35
N GLN A 200 7.05 5.22 -2.95
CA GLN A 200 6.60 6.58 -3.26
C GLN A 200 6.43 7.44 -2.01
N SER A 201 5.77 6.91 -0.99
CA SER A 201 5.54 7.63 0.27
C SER A 201 6.88 8.00 0.93
N LEU A 202 7.81 7.06 1.00
CA LEU A 202 9.14 7.28 1.59
C LEU A 202 9.96 8.33 0.84
N ARG A 203 9.88 8.37 -0.50
CA ARG A 203 10.58 9.37 -1.34
C ARG A 203 10.04 10.79 -1.15
N ALA A 204 8.78 10.93 -0.77
CA ALA A 204 8.11 12.22 -0.61
C ALA A 204 8.41 12.90 0.73
N PHE A 205 8.96 12.17 1.71
CA PHE A 205 9.27 12.72 3.02
C PHE A 205 10.53 13.58 3.01
N ASP A 206 10.47 14.67 3.77
CA ASP A 206 11.60 15.47 4.17
C ASP A 206 12.33 14.77 5.34
N ALA A 207 13.56 14.32 5.09
CA ALA A 207 14.38 13.62 6.08
C ALA A 207 14.77 14.49 7.29
N SER A 208 14.67 15.82 7.17
CA SER A 208 14.92 16.74 8.29
C SER A 208 13.78 16.75 9.31
N ARG A 209 12.63 16.16 9.00
CA ARG A 209 11.43 16.14 9.86
C ARG A 209 11.08 14.71 10.28
N PRO A 210 10.50 14.51 11.48
CA PRO A 210 10.07 13.18 11.89
C PRO A 210 8.90 12.68 11.02
N VAL A 211 8.80 11.36 10.89
CA VAL A 211 7.70 10.64 10.23
C VAL A 211 6.99 9.81 11.28
N PHE A 212 5.73 10.13 11.56
CA PHE A 212 4.90 9.34 12.45
C PHE A 212 4.43 8.07 11.74
N VAL A 213 4.48 6.93 12.42
CA VAL A 213 4.09 5.63 11.86
C VAL A 213 3.42 4.80 12.94
N GLU A 214 2.47 3.97 12.55
CA GLU A 214 1.82 3.05 13.49
C GLU A 214 2.71 1.84 13.78
N ALA A 215 2.63 1.35 15.01
CA ALA A 215 3.26 0.09 15.43
C ALA A 215 2.57 -1.11 14.76
N GLU A 216 2.97 -1.42 13.54
CA GLU A 216 2.48 -2.56 12.77
C GLU A 216 3.36 -3.80 12.91
N SER A 217 2.75 -4.96 12.73
CA SER A 217 3.50 -6.22 12.67
C SER A 217 4.29 -6.33 11.36
N ARG A 218 5.14 -7.36 11.23
CA ARG A 218 5.84 -7.67 9.97
C ARG A 218 4.92 -7.80 8.75
N LYS A 219 3.64 -8.13 8.96
CA LYS A 219 2.64 -8.28 7.89
C LYS A 219 1.39 -7.47 8.19
N ILE A 220 0.77 -6.98 7.11
CA ILE A 220 -0.54 -6.35 7.13
C ILE A 220 -1.41 -7.10 6.12
N GLY A 221 -2.30 -7.95 6.60
CA GLY A 221 -3.02 -8.91 5.75
C GLY A 221 -2.04 -9.82 4.98
N ALA A 222 -2.10 -9.78 3.65
CA ALA A 222 -1.27 -10.59 2.75
C ALA A 222 0.10 -9.96 2.40
N VAL A 223 0.30 -8.67 2.67
CA VAL A 223 1.56 -7.97 2.34
C VAL A 223 2.51 -7.93 3.53
N ALA A 224 3.81 -7.93 3.24
CA ALA A 224 4.88 -7.87 4.22
C ALA A 224 5.63 -6.53 4.15
N LEU A 225 6.03 -6.03 5.32
CA LEU A 225 6.87 -4.84 5.43
C LEU A 225 8.34 -5.19 5.09
N PRO A 226 9.08 -4.28 4.42
CA PRO A 226 10.51 -4.44 4.18
C PRO A 226 11.30 -4.55 5.50
N ALA A 227 12.35 -5.39 5.50
CA ALA A 227 13.18 -5.60 6.69
C ALA A 227 13.90 -4.32 7.15
N ALA A 228 14.31 -3.46 6.21
CA ALA A 228 14.93 -2.17 6.50
C ALA A 228 13.96 -1.24 7.23
N LEU A 229 12.69 -1.19 6.79
CA LEU A 229 11.65 -0.41 7.47
C LEU A 229 11.39 -0.93 8.88
N LEU A 230 11.23 -2.26 9.04
CA LEU A 230 11.02 -2.86 10.35
C LEU A 230 12.15 -2.55 11.32
N THR A 231 13.40 -2.69 10.87
CA THR A 231 14.58 -2.38 11.68
C THR A 231 14.57 -0.91 12.13
N ALA A 232 14.33 0.02 11.22
CA ALA A 232 14.31 1.45 11.52
C ALA A 232 13.16 1.80 12.49
N VAL A 233 11.96 1.30 12.24
CA VAL A 233 10.76 1.56 13.05
C VAL A 233 10.89 0.95 14.45
N HIS A 234 11.36 -0.29 14.59
CA HIS A 234 11.54 -0.95 15.89
C HIS A 234 12.56 -0.26 16.82
N ALA A 235 13.57 0.41 16.23
CA ALA A 235 14.59 1.14 16.98
C ALA A 235 14.19 2.60 17.29
N SER A 236 13.06 3.08 16.75
CA SER A 236 12.67 4.49 16.83
C SER A 236 11.94 4.84 18.13
N PRO A 237 11.98 6.11 18.57
CA PRO A 237 11.22 6.59 19.72
C PRO A 237 9.72 6.28 19.59
N CYS A 238 9.08 5.96 20.71
CA CYS A 238 7.67 5.60 20.75
C CYS A 238 6.83 6.63 21.51
N ILE A 239 5.58 6.75 21.09
CA ILE A 239 4.50 7.39 21.82
C ILE A 239 3.51 6.29 22.18
N GLU A 240 3.28 6.09 23.47
CA GLU A 240 2.31 5.13 23.95
C GLU A 240 0.95 5.81 24.04
N VAL A 241 0.07 5.44 23.12
CA VAL A 241 -1.30 5.93 22.99
C VAL A 241 -2.21 5.13 23.92
N HIS A 242 -2.71 5.80 24.94
CA HIS A 242 -3.66 5.27 25.91
C HIS A 242 -5.05 5.81 25.62
N SER A 243 -6.03 4.91 25.68
CA SER A 243 -7.45 5.25 25.62
C SER A 243 -8.19 4.32 26.57
N SER A 244 -9.26 4.81 27.19
CA SER A 244 -10.05 4.00 28.11
C SER A 244 -10.64 2.79 27.39
N ARG A 245 -10.90 1.70 28.14
CA ARG A 245 -11.56 0.51 27.58
C ARG A 245 -12.88 0.83 26.89
N GLU A 246 -13.64 1.76 27.46
CA GLU A 246 -14.94 2.15 26.92
C GLU A 246 -14.80 3.03 25.67
N ASP A 247 -13.81 3.94 25.62
CA ASP A 247 -13.51 4.69 24.41
C ASP A 247 -13.08 3.78 23.27
N ARG A 248 -12.25 2.79 23.58
CA ARG A 248 -11.81 1.78 22.60
C ARG A 248 -12.99 0.96 22.10
N ALA A 249 -13.87 0.51 22.99
CA ALA A 249 -15.06 -0.24 22.60
C ALA A 249 -15.99 0.60 21.71
N ALA A 250 -16.26 1.85 22.09
CA ALA A 250 -17.08 2.78 21.29
C ALA A 250 -16.44 3.06 19.92
N PHE A 251 -15.13 3.29 19.89
CA PHE A 251 -14.40 3.51 18.65
C PHE A 251 -14.47 2.29 17.73
N LEU A 252 -14.24 1.08 18.25
CA LEU A 252 -14.35 -0.16 17.47
C LEU A 252 -15.76 -0.36 16.90
N LEU A 253 -16.81 0.00 17.63
CA LEU A 253 -18.18 -0.08 17.12
C LEU A 253 -18.43 0.85 15.94
N GLN A 254 -17.81 2.03 15.92
CA GLN A 254 -17.88 2.95 14.78
C GLN A 254 -17.04 2.40 13.61
N ASP A 255 -15.80 2.03 13.90
CA ASP A 255 -14.77 1.71 12.92
C ASP A 255 -15.02 0.37 12.20
N TYR A 256 -15.68 -0.55 12.90
CA TYR A 256 -16.12 -1.87 12.40
C TYR A 256 -17.63 -1.97 12.23
N ALA A 257 -18.36 -0.85 12.17
CA ALA A 257 -19.81 -0.84 12.01
C ALA A 257 -20.28 -1.74 10.85
N HIS A 258 -19.57 -1.67 9.71
CA HIS A 258 -19.82 -2.46 8.51
C HIS A 258 -19.76 -3.98 8.73
N LEU A 259 -18.97 -4.47 9.69
CA LEU A 259 -18.93 -5.91 9.99
C LEU A 259 -20.23 -6.42 10.60
N PHE A 260 -20.97 -5.54 11.27
CA PHE A 260 -22.25 -5.89 11.87
C PHE A 260 -23.42 -5.80 10.88
N ASP A 261 -23.21 -5.25 9.69
CA ASP A 261 -24.20 -5.23 8.60
C ASP A 261 -24.27 -6.59 7.88
N ASP A 262 -23.21 -7.42 8.01
CA ASP A 262 -23.18 -8.82 7.56
C ASP A 262 -22.75 -9.77 8.72
N PRO A 263 -23.70 -10.16 9.60
CA PRO A 263 -23.42 -11.06 10.71
C PRO A 263 -22.89 -12.43 10.27
N ALA A 264 -23.23 -12.91 9.07
CA ALA A 264 -22.76 -14.20 8.58
C ALA A 264 -21.25 -14.16 8.29
N SER A 265 -20.80 -13.11 7.60
CA SER A 265 -19.37 -12.87 7.38
C SER A 265 -18.62 -12.70 8.70
N LEU A 266 -19.12 -11.87 9.62
CA LEU A 266 -18.47 -11.68 10.93
C LEU A 266 -18.32 -13.00 11.70
N LYS A 267 -19.37 -13.84 11.74
CA LYS A 267 -19.31 -15.17 12.36
C LYS A 267 -18.28 -16.08 11.69
N ALA A 268 -18.21 -16.10 10.37
CA ALA A 268 -17.20 -16.86 9.64
C ALA A 268 -15.78 -16.40 9.99
N GLN A 269 -15.56 -15.08 10.17
CA GLN A 269 -14.28 -14.55 10.60
C GLN A 269 -13.93 -14.96 12.03
N LEU A 270 -14.87 -14.87 12.97
CA LEU A 270 -14.68 -15.31 14.37
C LEU A 270 -14.40 -16.81 14.49
N GLN A 271 -15.03 -17.64 13.65
CA GLN A 271 -14.78 -19.09 13.62
C GLN A 271 -13.33 -19.43 13.26
N ARG A 272 -12.64 -18.61 12.46
CA ARG A 272 -11.21 -18.78 12.16
C ARG A 272 -10.30 -18.58 13.38
N MET A 273 -10.84 -18.05 14.49
CA MET A 273 -10.10 -17.90 15.75
C MET A 273 -10.06 -19.19 16.57
N ILE A 274 -10.78 -20.23 16.17
CA ILE A 274 -10.65 -21.56 16.78
C ILE A 274 -9.22 -22.06 16.55
N GLY A 275 -8.52 -22.37 17.64
CA GLY A 275 -7.09 -22.69 17.65
C GLY A 275 -6.24 -21.60 18.30
N LEU A 276 -6.66 -20.34 18.20
CA LEU A 276 -6.14 -19.25 19.06
C LEU A 276 -6.92 -19.15 20.37
N HIS A 277 -8.19 -19.53 20.34
CA HIS A 277 -9.08 -19.57 21.51
C HIS A 277 -9.85 -20.90 21.59
N SER A 278 -10.39 -21.19 22.77
CA SER A 278 -11.25 -22.36 22.98
C SER A 278 -12.55 -22.22 22.18
N ARG A 279 -13.12 -23.36 21.76
CA ARG A 279 -14.40 -23.41 21.05
C ARG A 279 -15.53 -22.76 21.86
N GLU A 280 -15.55 -22.97 23.17
CA GLU A 280 -16.52 -22.36 24.07
C GLU A 280 -16.49 -20.83 24.00
N ARG A 281 -15.30 -20.21 24.04
CA ARG A 281 -15.17 -18.75 23.94
C ARG A 281 -15.64 -18.22 22.60
N VAL A 282 -15.23 -18.87 21.51
CA VAL A 282 -15.67 -18.47 20.17
C VAL A 282 -17.19 -18.61 20.05
N ASN A 283 -17.78 -19.69 20.56
CA ASN A 283 -19.24 -19.85 20.58
C ASN A 283 -19.95 -18.76 21.40
N GLY A 284 -19.35 -18.32 22.52
CA GLY A 284 -19.84 -17.16 23.27
C GLY A 284 -19.86 -15.89 22.41
N TRP A 285 -18.80 -15.61 21.67
CA TRP A 285 -18.77 -14.48 20.73
C TRP A 285 -19.80 -14.60 19.60
N LEU A 286 -20.01 -15.80 19.06
CA LEU A 286 -21.05 -16.05 18.06
C LEU A 286 -22.45 -15.76 18.61
N ALA A 287 -22.71 -16.17 19.86
CA ALA A 287 -23.98 -15.87 20.53
C ALA A 287 -24.20 -14.36 20.76
N LEU A 288 -23.14 -13.61 21.07
CA LEU A 288 -23.21 -12.14 21.16
C LEU A 288 -23.54 -11.50 19.80
N VAL A 289 -23.00 -12.04 18.70
CA VAL A 289 -23.37 -11.60 17.35
C VAL A 289 -24.85 -11.88 17.07
N ASP A 290 -25.32 -13.09 17.36
CA ASP A 290 -26.72 -13.48 17.12
C ASP A 290 -27.71 -12.68 17.99
N GLY A 291 -27.31 -12.32 19.22
CA GLY A 291 -28.09 -11.48 20.13
C GLY A 291 -27.98 -9.97 19.86
N GLY A 292 -27.19 -9.54 18.88
CA GLY A 292 -26.98 -8.11 18.58
C GLY A 292 -26.23 -7.34 19.67
N ALA A 293 -25.54 -8.03 20.59
CA ALA A 293 -24.83 -7.46 21.73
C ALA A 293 -23.45 -6.89 21.33
N ARG A 294 -23.45 -5.93 20.39
CA ARG A 294 -22.24 -5.41 19.73
C ARG A 294 -21.21 -4.86 20.74
N ALA A 295 -21.66 -4.06 21.70
CA ALA A 295 -20.77 -3.43 22.69
C ALA A 295 -20.11 -4.46 23.63
N GLU A 296 -20.85 -5.50 24.01
CA GLU A 296 -20.31 -6.59 24.82
C GLU A 296 -19.29 -7.42 24.03
N LEU A 297 -19.58 -7.71 22.75
CA LEU A 297 -18.63 -8.37 21.87
C LEU A 297 -17.33 -7.57 21.73
N ALA A 298 -17.42 -6.26 21.51
CA ALA A 298 -16.25 -5.39 21.38
C ALA A 298 -15.37 -5.43 22.65
N ARG A 299 -15.99 -5.32 23.82
CA ARG A 299 -15.32 -5.44 25.13
C ARG A 299 -14.65 -6.79 25.33
N GLU A 300 -15.36 -7.88 25.03
CA GLU A 300 -14.81 -9.25 25.12
C GLU A 300 -13.61 -9.45 24.18
N LEU A 301 -13.68 -8.94 22.95
CA LEU A 301 -12.56 -9.02 22.01
C LEU A 301 -11.36 -8.18 22.48
N ILE A 302 -11.60 -6.99 23.05
CA ILE A 302 -10.54 -6.18 23.68
C ILE A 302 -9.83 -6.99 24.76
N ASP A 303 -10.58 -7.47 25.76
CA ASP A 303 -10.01 -8.07 26.96
C ASP A 303 -9.37 -9.44 26.70
N ARG A 304 -9.97 -10.23 25.81
CA ARG A 304 -9.62 -11.66 25.64
C ARG A 304 -8.75 -11.95 24.42
N HIS A 305 -8.73 -11.06 23.44
CA HIS A 305 -7.98 -11.26 22.21
C HIS A 305 -6.94 -10.17 21.98
N TYR A 306 -7.35 -8.91 21.87
CA TYR A 306 -6.46 -7.83 21.44
C TYR A 306 -5.42 -7.45 22.50
N ASP A 307 -5.81 -7.25 23.76
CA ASP A 307 -4.87 -6.83 24.81
C ASP A 307 -3.82 -7.91 25.12
N PRO A 308 -4.19 -9.20 25.27
CA PRO A 308 -3.21 -10.26 25.43
C PRO A 308 -2.28 -10.41 24.22
N ALA A 309 -2.77 -10.17 23.00
CA ALA A 309 -1.93 -10.22 21.80
C ALA A 309 -0.94 -9.06 21.75
N TYR A 310 -1.41 -7.84 22.06
CA TYR A 310 -0.59 -6.63 22.10
C TYR A 310 0.54 -6.75 23.13
N ALA A 311 0.23 -7.22 24.35
CA ALA A 311 1.21 -7.39 25.42
C ALA A 311 2.35 -8.36 25.03
N ARG A 312 2.05 -9.40 24.23
CA ARG A 312 3.06 -10.35 23.73
C ARG A 312 3.94 -9.77 22.61
N SER A 313 3.37 -8.95 21.72
CA SER A 313 4.06 -8.51 20.49
C SER A 313 4.86 -7.22 20.67
N CYS A 314 4.29 -6.19 21.30
CA CYS A 314 4.90 -4.85 21.29
C CYS A 314 6.14 -4.76 22.18
N HIS A 315 6.13 -5.37 23.37
CA HIS A 315 7.30 -5.38 24.25
C HIS A 315 8.49 -6.16 23.67
N ALA A 316 8.26 -7.07 22.74
CA ALA A 316 9.32 -7.89 22.14
C ALA A 316 10.07 -7.18 21.01
N HIS A 317 9.45 -6.18 20.36
CA HIS A 317 9.97 -5.60 19.12
C HIS A 317 10.36 -4.13 19.23
N PHE A 318 9.67 -3.33 20.04
CA PHE A 318 9.93 -1.88 20.13
C PHE A 318 10.83 -1.56 21.32
N THR A 319 12.12 -1.36 21.06
CA THR A 319 13.14 -1.22 22.12
C THR A 319 13.02 0.07 22.91
N GLN A 320 12.42 1.12 22.34
CA GLN A 320 12.19 2.42 22.97
C GLN A 320 10.84 2.54 23.68
N LEU A 321 9.97 1.52 23.59
CA LEU A 321 8.65 1.55 24.22
C LEU A 321 8.69 1.78 25.75
N PRO A 322 9.65 1.24 26.52
CA PRO A 322 9.77 1.53 27.95
C PRO A 322 10.05 3.00 28.29
N HIS A 323 10.57 3.77 27.32
CA HIS A 323 10.86 5.21 27.44
C HIS A 323 9.83 6.08 26.71
N ALA A 324 8.72 5.49 26.27
CA ALA A 324 7.74 6.17 25.44
C ALA A 324 7.08 7.34 26.17
N LEU A 325 6.82 8.41 25.41
CA LEU A 325 5.94 9.47 25.86
C LEU A 325 4.52 8.91 25.94
N ARG A 326 3.88 9.03 27.10
CA ARG A 326 2.46 8.66 27.24
C ARG A 326 1.56 9.78 26.74
N LEU A 327 0.62 9.40 25.89
CA LEU A 327 -0.44 10.24 25.37
C LEU A 327 -1.79 9.62 25.74
N GLU A 328 -2.55 10.32 26.57
CA GLU A 328 -3.98 10.06 26.70
C GLU A 328 -4.66 10.60 25.44
N PHE A 329 -5.28 9.73 24.66
CA PHE A 329 -5.96 10.06 23.42
C PHE A 329 -7.41 9.62 23.50
N ARG A 330 -8.32 10.53 23.17
CA ARG A 330 -9.76 10.27 23.11
C ARG A 330 -10.19 10.20 21.65
N PRO A 331 -10.24 9.00 21.05
CA PRO A 331 -10.49 8.87 19.64
C PRO A 331 -11.91 9.28 19.24
N ASN A 332 -12.87 9.27 20.16
CA ASN A 332 -14.27 9.54 19.88
C ASN A 332 -14.63 11.03 19.98
N ASP A 333 -13.72 11.87 20.48
CA ASP A 333 -13.96 13.31 20.63
C ASP A 333 -13.80 14.02 19.28
N ASP A 334 -14.46 15.16 19.10
CA ASP A 334 -14.40 15.93 17.85
C ASP A 334 -13.06 16.70 17.68
N ASP A 335 -12.27 16.81 18.75
CA ASP A 335 -11.05 17.63 18.84
C ASP A 335 -9.75 16.85 18.59
N VAL A 336 -9.81 15.70 17.91
CA VAL A 336 -8.63 14.83 17.66
C VAL A 336 -7.44 15.57 17.00
N VAL A 337 -7.71 16.56 16.14
CA VAL A 337 -6.65 17.39 15.52
C VAL A 337 -5.99 18.30 16.55
N GLU A 338 -6.74 18.82 17.51
CA GLU A 338 -6.18 19.64 18.59
C GLU A 338 -5.36 18.78 19.55
N GLN A 339 -5.84 17.58 19.89
CA GLN A 339 -5.05 16.60 20.64
C GLN A 339 -3.72 16.28 19.94
N ALA A 340 -3.72 16.17 18.60
CA ALA A 340 -2.50 15.98 17.80
C ALA A 340 -1.58 17.20 17.82
N ARG A 341 -2.10 18.44 17.75
CA ARG A 341 -1.29 19.67 17.88
C ARG A 341 -0.62 19.79 19.24
N VAL A 342 -1.34 19.45 20.31
CA VAL A 342 -0.79 19.41 21.68
C VAL A 342 0.37 18.42 21.76
N LEU A 343 0.25 17.25 21.12
CA LEU A 343 1.34 16.28 21.04
C LEU A 343 2.56 16.85 20.31
N LEU A 344 2.38 17.48 19.16
CA LEU A 344 3.47 18.10 18.39
C LEU A 344 4.19 19.18 19.23
N ALA A 345 3.44 20.07 19.88
CA ALA A 345 4.01 21.10 20.74
C ALA A 345 4.84 20.51 21.90
N ARG A 346 4.41 19.39 22.49
CA ARG A 346 5.17 18.68 23.53
C ARG A 346 6.49 18.12 23.00
N LEU A 347 6.51 17.58 21.79
CA LEU A 347 7.71 17.01 21.17
C LEU A 347 8.72 18.12 20.79
N ASP A 348 8.23 19.25 20.30
CA ASP A 348 9.07 20.40 19.98
C ASP A 348 9.72 21.00 21.23
N ALA A 349 8.96 21.11 22.32
CA ALA A 349 9.48 21.57 23.62
C ALA A 349 10.55 20.61 24.17
N ALA A 350 10.34 19.29 24.06
CA ALA A 350 11.32 18.28 24.48
C ALA A 350 12.59 18.32 23.63
N SER A 351 12.47 18.57 22.33
CA SER A 351 13.61 18.67 21.41
C SER A 351 14.43 19.95 21.59
N SER A 352 13.81 21.02 22.09
CA SER A 352 14.48 22.30 22.37
C SER A 352 15.23 22.31 23.71
N ALA A 353 14.94 21.35 24.59
CA ALA A 353 15.54 21.24 25.92
C ALA A 353 16.73 20.25 25.98
N ALA A 354 16.95 19.47 24.92
CA ALA A 354 18.05 18.53 24.75
C ALA A 354 19.13 19.13 23.85
#